data_AF-A0A3R9FMF3-F1
#
_entry.id   AF-A0A3R9FMF3-F1
#
_cell.length_a   1.000
_cell.length_b   1.000
_cell.length_c   1.000
_cell.angle_alpha   90.00
_cell.angle_beta   90.00
_cell.angle_gamma   90.00
#
_symmetry.space_group_name_H-M   'P 1'
#
loop_
_entity.id
_entity.type
_entity.pdbx_description
1 polymer ?
#
loop_
_entity_poly.entity_id
_entity_poly.type
_entity_poly.pdbx_seq_one_letter_code
_entity_poly.pdbx_strand_id
1 'polypeptide(L)'
;MSYYQSLQALYSEELSFKNSVISSAIQFQKIAPVAITKIEDTPQVQNSIQYFLEEFAIFSCLFDQKLPVMLYPGAFTILDEVVDGQHPQAPSALRDLIIVSLRFKGISSMV
;
A
#
# COMPACT_ATOMS: atom_id res chain seq x y z
N MET A 1 7.01 15.69 -12.15
CA MET A 1 7.10 15.12 -10.78
C MET A 1 7.03 13.62 -10.93
N SER A 2 7.93 12.85 -10.33
CA SER A 2 7.84 11.38 -10.39
C SER A 2 6.68 10.88 -9.53
N TYR A 3 6.17 9.67 -9.79
CA TYR A 3 5.12 9.09 -8.95
C TYR A 3 5.52 8.98 -7.48
N TYR A 4 6.79 8.64 -7.21
CA TYR A 4 7.30 8.60 -5.85
C TYR A 4 7.21 9.98 -5.15
N GLN A 5 7.60 11.06 -5.84
CA GLN A 5 7.47 12.42 -5.30
C GLN A 5 6.01 12.80 -5.05
N SER A 6 5.10 12.44 -5.97
CA SER A 6 3.66 12.65 -5.79
C SER A 6 3.09 11.91 -4.59
N LEU A 7 3.52 10.68 -4.35
CA LEU A 7 3.11 9.87 -3.20
C LEU A 7 3.70 10.38 -1.88
N GLN A 8 4.94 10.88 -1.89
CA GLN A 8 5.53 11.55 -0.72
C GLN A 8 4.78 12.83 -0.35
N ALA A 9 4.36 13.62 -1.36
CA ALA A 9 3.53 14.80 -1.14
C ALA A 9 2.18 14.42 -0.55
N LEU A 10 1.49 13.43 -1.15
CA LEU A 10 0.21 12.91 -0.62
C LEU A 10 0.33 12.42 0.82
N TYR A 11 1.38 11.65 1.13
CA TYR A 11 1.66 11.19 2.49
C TYR A 11 1.92 12.33 3.48
N SER A 12 2.48 13.44 3.03
CA SER A 12 2.78 14.59 3.89
C SER A 12 1.56 15.49 4.09
N GLU A 13 0.71 15.61 3.08
CA GLU A 13 -0.38 16.59 3.01
C GLU A 13 -1.74 16.00 3.43
N GLU A 14 -1.96 14.70 3.23
CA GLU A 14 -3.25 14.04 3.48
C GLU A 14 -3.19 13.12 4.72
N LEU A 15 -3.84 13.54 5.80
CA LEU A 15 -3.80 12.83 7.08
C LEU A 15 -4.41 11.42 7.01
N SER A 16 -5.49 11.22 6.27
CA SER A 16 -6.12 9.90 6.11
C SER A 16 -5.18 8.92 5.42
N PHE A 17 -4.64 9.27 4.25
CA PHE A 17 -3.65 8.45 3.55
C PHE A 17 -2.43 8.16 4.43
N LYS A 18 -1.89 9.18 5.11
CA LYS A 18 -0.79 9.03 6.06
C LYS A 18 -1.08 7.97 7.12
N ASN A 19 -2.25 8.04 7.76
CA ASN A 19 -2.65 7.11 8.81
C ASN A 19 -2.81 5.68 8.28
N SER A 20 -3.34 5.50 7.07
CA SER A 20 -3.46 4.18 6.42
C SER A 20 -2.09 3.57 6.13
N VAL A 21 -1.14 4.38 5.62
CA VAL A 21 0.24 3.94 5.35
C VAL A 21 0.96 3.55 6.64
N ILE A 22 0.86 4.36 7.70
CA ILE A 22 1.46 4.05 9.01
C ILE A 22 0.85 2.77 9.61
N SER A 23 -0.48 2.64 9.57
CA SER A 23 -1.18 1.47 10.12
C SER A 23 -0.74 0.19 9.42
N SER A 24 -0.59 0.24 8.09
CA SER A 24 -0.11 -0.91 7.31
C SER A 24 1.36 -1.20 7.56
N ALA A 25 2.20 -0.19 7.74
CA ALA A 25 3.61 -0.36 8.11
C ALA A 25 3.77 -1.06 9.47
N ILE A 26 2.97 -0.66 10.46
CA ILE A 26 2.95 -1.31 11.78
C ILE A 26 2.48 -2.77 11.66
N GLN A 27 1.40 -3.02 10.89
CA GLN A 27 0.87 -4.36 10.67
C GLN A 27 1.87 -5.26 9.93
N PHE A 28 2.55 -4.72 8.92
CA PHE A 28 3.56 -5.43 8.11
C PHE A 28 4.72 -5.92 8.98
N GLN A 29 5.18 -5.09 9.91
CA GLN A 29 6.23 -5.46 10.87
C GLN A 29 5.75 -6.45 11.96
N LYS A 30 4.44 -6.76 12.01
CA LYS A 30 3.82 -7.62 13.03
C LYS A 30 4.13 -7.16 14.46
N ILE A 31 4.30 -5.85 14.67
CA ILE A 31 4.64 -5.31 16.00
C ILE A 31 3.37 -5.31 16.85
N ALA A 32 3.45 -5.86 18.06
CA ALA A 32 2.34 -5.87 18.99
C ALA A 32 1.94 -4.44 19.39
N PRO A 33 0.64 -4.13 19.56
CA PRO A 33 0.16 -2.78 19.90
C PRO A 33 0.56 -2.27 21.29
N VAL A 34 1.54 -2.85 21.99
CA VAL A 34 1.78 -2.55 23.42
C VAL A 34 2.83 -1.44 23.62
N ALA A 35 3.64 -1.11 22.61
CA ALA A 35 4.67 -0.08 22.67
C ALA A 35 4.25 1.20 21.92
N ILE A 36 3.15 1.84 22.36
CA ILE A 36 2.40 2.81 21.52
C ILE A 36 3.05 4.20 21.40
N THR A 37 4.00 4.60 22.24
CA THR A 37 4.27 6.05 22.30
C THR A 37 5.16 6.63 21.20
N LYS A 38 5.88 5.84 20.38
CA LYS A 38 6.70 6.33 19.24
C LYS A 38 6.95 5.29 18.13
N ILE A 39 6.03 4.35 17.94
CA ILE A 39 6.29 3.21 17.02
C ILE A 39 6.51 3.67 15.57
N GLU A 40 5.85 4.76 15.17
CA GLU A 40 5.99 5.35 13.83
C GLU A 40 7.41 5.87 13.56
N ASP A 41 8.11 6.39 14.58
CA ASP A 41 9.48 6.90 14.44
C ASP A 41 10.54 5.80 14.46
N THR A 42 10.15 4.53 14.63
CA THR A 42 11.11 3.43 14.61
C THR A 42 11.67 3.25 13.21
N PRO A 43 12.99 2.98 13.06
CA PRO A 43 13.59 2.74 11.75
C PRO A 43 12.86 1.67 10.93
N GLN A 44 12.31 0.64 11.58
CA GLN A 44 11.57 -0.45 10.94
C GLN A 44 10.27 0.03 10.30
N VAL A 45 9.50 0.86 11.01
CA VAL A 45 8.24 1.42 10.47
C VAL A 45 8.54 2.44 9.39
N GLN A 46 9.53 3.32 9.58
CA GLN A 46 9.98 4.27 8.56
C GLN A 46 10.42 3.59 7.25
N ASN A 47 11.21 2.51 7.36
CA ASN A 47 11.59 1.72 6.19
C ASN A 47 10.38 1.08 5.49
N SER A 48 9.37 0.65 6.25
CA SER A 48 8.15 0.06 5.68
C SER A 48 7.27 1.10 4.99
N ILE A 49 7.17 2.30 5.57
CA ILE A 49 6.50 3.45 4.95
C ILE A 49 7.18 3.76 3.60
N GLN A 50 8.51 3.91 3.60
CA GLN A 50 9.25 4.14 2.36
C GLN A 50 9.00 3.02 1.34
N TYR A 51 9.11 1.76 1.77
CA TYR A 51 8.83 0.58 0.92
C TYR A 51 7.46 0.68 0.24
N PHE A 52 6.40 0.99 0.98
CA PHE A 52 5.05 1.09 0.41
C PHE A 52 4.93 2.24 -0.61
N LEU A 53 5.50 3.41 -0.31
CA LEU A 53 5.48 4.53 -1.25
C LEU A 53 6.26 4.22 -2.54
N GLU A 54 7.39 3.50 -2.44
CA GLU A 54 8.15 3.03 -3.60
C GLU A 54 7.37 1.99 -4.41
N GLU A 55 6.73 1.03 -3.73
CA GLU A 55 5.91 -0.02 -4.36
C GLU A 55 4.72 0.58 -5.13
N PHE A 56 4.04 1.56 -4.54
CA PHE A 56 2.95 2.30 -5.21
C PHE A 56 3.45 3.11 -6.42
N ALA A 57 4.65 3.69 -6.32
CA ALA A 57 5.25 4.37 -7.45
C ALA A 57 5.55 3.39 -8.60
N ILE A 58 6.04 2.19 -8.28
CA ILE A 58 6.28 1.12 -9.26
C ILE A 58 4.97 0.69 -9.92
N PHE A 59 3.89 0.46 -9.17
CA PHE A 59 2.59 0.12 -9.75
C PHE A 59 2.05 1.21 -10.68
N SER A 60 2.24 2.47 -10.31
CA SER A 60 1.90 3.61 -11.19
C SER A 60 2.70 3.59 -12.49
N CYS A 61 4.01 3.31 -12.41
CA CYS A 61 4.87 3.17 -13.59
C CYS A 61 4.45 1.99 -14.48
N LEU A 62 4.07 0.85 -13.89
CA LEU A 62 3.60 -0.34 -14.63
C LEU A 62 2.27 -0.08 -15.32
N PHE A 63 1.36 0.65 -14.66
CA PHE A 63 0.11 1.08 -15.26
C PHE A 63 0.33 1.89 -16.54
N ASP A 64 1.23 2.88 -16.51
CA ASP A 64 1.58 3.68 -17.69
C ASP A 64 2.21 2.84 -18.82
N GLN A 65 2.88 1.75 -18.47
CA GLN A 65 3.41 0.74 -19.40
C GLN A 65 2.34 -0.25 -19.91
N LYS A 66 1.05 0.05 -19.69
CA LYS A 66 -0.09 -0.77 -20.11
C LYS A 66 -0.18 -2.12 -19.39
N LEU A 67 0.29 -2.17 -18.13
CA LEU A 67 0.14 -3.30 -17.22
C LEU A 67 -0.73 -2.88 -16.01
N PRO A 68 -2.05 -2.70 -16.18
CA PRO A 68 -2.91 -2.10 -15.15
C PRO A 68 -3.42 -3.09 -14.10
N VAL A 69 -3.08 -4.38 -14.21
CA VAL A 69 -3.62 -5.43 -13.33
C VAL A 69 -2.58 -5.86 -12.31
N MET A 70 -2.89 -5.70 -11.03
CA MET A 70 -2.11 -6.23 -9.91
C MET A 70 -2.76 -7.50 -9.39
N LEU A 71 -2.00 -8.60 -9.39
CA LEU A 71 -2.40 -9.89 -8.81
C LEU A 71 -1.69 -10.05 -7.46
N TYR A 72 -2.44 -10.20 -6.36
CA TYR A 72 -1.83 -10.29 -5.03
C TYR A 72 -2.56 -11.28 -4.11
N PRO A 73 -1.84 -12.11 -3.33
CA PRO A 73 -2.46 -13.00 -2.36
C PRO A 73 -2.96 -12.24 -1.13
N GLY A 74 -4.28 -12.15 -0.97
CA GLY A 74 -4.90 -11.36 0.10
C GLY A 74 -5.28 -9.94 -0.31
N ALA A 75 -5.66 -9.12 0.66
CA ALA A 75 -6.03 -7.72 0.46
C ALA A 75 -4.82 -6.81 0.63
N PHE A 76 -4.79 -5.72 -0.12
CA PHE A 76 -3.78 -4.68 0.03
C PHE A 76 -4.49 -3.39 0.40
N THR A 77 -4.82 -3.26 1.69
CA THR A 77 -5.85 -2.34 2.20
C THR A 77 -5.69 -0.89 1.71
N ILE A 78 -4.46 -0.35 1.67
CA ILE A 78 -4.23 1.03 1.20
C ILE A 78 -4.58 1.19 -0.28
N LEU A 79 -4.23 0.21 -1.12
CA LEU A 79 -4.53 0.28 -2.55
C LEU A 79 -6.03 0.09 -2.80
N ASP A 80 -6.69 -0.76 -2.00
CA ASP A 80 -8.15 -0.89 -2.02
C ASP A 80 -8.81 0.47 -1.70
N GLU A 81 -8.34 1.18 -0.66
CA GLU A 81 -8.82 2.54 -0.30
C GLU A 81 -8.63 3.56 -1.46
N VAL A 82 -7.48 3.51 -2.14
CA VAL A 82 -7.18 4.40 -3.28
C VAL A 82 -8.11 4.13 -4.46
N VAL A 83 -8.31 2.86 -4.83
CA VAL A 83 -9.18 2.44 -5.96
C VAL A 83 -10.66 2.69 -5.65
N ASP A 84 -11.07 2.58 -4.38
CA ASP A 84 -12.41 2.92 -3.91
C ASP A 84 -12.67 4.45 -3.86
N GLY A 85 -11.66 5.26 -4.21
CA GLY A 85 -11.78 6.72 -4.32
C GLY A 85 -11.66 7.47 -2.99
N GLN A 86 -11.17 6.83 -1.93
CA GLN A 86 -11.00 7.47 -0.61
C GLN A 86 -9.86 8.50 -0.59
N HIS A 87 -8.91 8.39 -1.54
CA HIS A 87 -7.77 9.29 -1.70
C HIS A 87 -7.80 9.94 -3.10
N PRO A 88 -8.68 10.93 -3.35
CA PRO A 88 -8.88 11.51 -4.68
C PRO A 88 -7.65 12.23 -5.24
N GLN A 89 -6.71 12.62 -4.36
CA GLN A 89 -5.45 13.26 -4.74
C GLN A 89 -4.35 12.24 -5.12
N ALA A 90 -4.59 10.94 -4.95
CA ALA A 90 -3.65 9.92 -5.39
C ALA A 90 -3.45 9.94 -6.91
N PRO A 91 -2.27 9.53 -7.41
CA PRO A 91 -2.01 9.39 -8.84
C PRO A 91 -3.14 8.63 -9.54
N SER A 92 -3.62 9.14 -10.68
CA SER A 92 -4.69 8.47 -11.45
C SER A 92 -4.32 7.03 -11.80
N ALA A 93 -3.05 6.78 -12.09
CA ALA A 93 -2.53 5.43 -12.34
C ALA A 93 -2.80 4.43 -11.19
N LEU A 94 -2.86 4.89 -9.93
CA LEU A 94 -3.25 4.04 -8.80
C LEU A 94 -4.76 4.00 -8.60
N ARG A 95 -5.45 5.13 -8.78
CA ARG A 95 -6.92 5.19 -8.65
C ARG A 95 -7.62 4.31 -9.68
N ASP A 96 -7.02 4.17 -10.87
CA ASP A 96 -7.54 3.37 -11.97
C ASP A 96 -6.93 1.95 -12.02
N LEU A 97 -6.10 1.57 -11.04
CA LEU A 97 -5.46 0.26 -10.98
C LEU A 97 -6.50 -0.86 -10.77
N ILE A 98 -6.34 -1.98 -11.46
CA ILE A 98 -7.21 -3.16 -11.29
C ILE A 98 -6.55 -4.12 -10.32
N ILE A 99 -7.13 -4.27 -9.13
CA ILE A 99 -6.62 -5.16 -8.09
C ILE A 99 -7.39 -6.48 -8.13
N VAL A 100 -6.65 -7.59 -8.26
CA VAL A 100 -7.20 -8.95 -8.23
C VAL A 100 -6.60 -9.71 -7.06
N SER A 101 -7.40 -9.87 -6.01
CA SER A 101 -7.03 -10.63 -4.82
C SER A 101 -7.11 -12.14 -5.07
N LEU A 102 -6.00 -12.83 -4.86
CA LEU A 102 -5.90 -14.28 -4.96
C LEU A 102 -6.22 -14.94 -3.61
N ARG A 103 -7.10 -15.94 -3.63
CA ARG A 103 -7.39 -16.83 -2.49
C ARG A 103 -7.02 -18.26 -2.85
N PHE A 104 -6.05 -18.81 -2.14
CA PHE A 104 -5.64 -20.20 -2.34
C PHE A 104 -6.52 -21.15 -1.54
N LYS A 105 -7.00 -22.21 -2.20
CA LYS A 105 -7.67 -23.34 -1.55
C LYS A 105 -6.71 -24.53 -1.55
N GLY A 106 -6.32 -24.99 -0.36
CA GLY A 106 -5.55 -26.22 -0.23
C GLY A 106 -6.38 -27.42 -0.68
N ILE A 107 -5.82 -28.25 -1.56
CA ILE A 107 -6.41 -29.54 -1.90
C ILE A 107 -5.70 -30.55 -1.00
N SER A 108 -6.39 -31.10 0.01
CA SER A 108 -5.85 -32.27 0.71
C SER A 108 -5.89 -33.43 -0.27
N SER A 109 -4.73 -33.84 -0.79
CA SER A 109 -4.57 -35.14 -1.39
C SER A 109 -4.73 -36.17 -0.27
N MET A 110 -5.88 -36.84 -0.20
CA MET A 110 -6.00 -38.05 0.61
C MET A 110 -5.06 -39.09 -0.02
N VAL A 111 -3.88 -39.25 0.58
CA VAL A 111 -2.99 -40.40 0.37
C VAL A 111 -3.06 -41.24 1.62
#